data_AF-A0ABD1HV24-F1
#
_entry.id   AF-A0ABD1HV24-F1
#
_cell.length_a   1.000
_cell.length_b   1.000
_cell.length_c   1.000
_cell.angle_alpha   90.00
_cell.angle_beta   90.00
_cell.angle_gamma   90.00
#
_symmetry.space_group_name_H-M   'P 1'
#
loop_
_entity.id
_entity.type
_entity.pdbx_description
1 polymer ?
#
loop_
_entity_poly.entity_id
_entity_poly.type
_entity_poly.pdbx_seq_one_letter_code
_entity_poly.pdbx_strand_id
1 'polypeptide(L)'
;MKKTRKEMKLKTRHDVNVDYKAVSFDQDPQERRKMQSQTLFAVFQILFRILKHIMQTKSEASPVHGAFGSHPLLDPCLNGIGKFAHLIDLDFMADLMS
;
A
#
# COMPACT_ATOMS: atom_id res chain seq x y z
N MET A 1 -6.00 -36.34 43.63
CA MET A 1 -5.72 -36.64 42.20
C MET A 1 -6.75 -36.08 41.19
N LYS A 2 -8.07 -36.10 41.45
CA LYS A 2 -9.08 -35.65 40.45
C LYS A 2 -9.08 -34.16 40.09
N LYS A 3 -8.69 -33.25 41.00
CA LYS A 3 -8.61 -31.79 40.76
C LYS A 3 -7.44 -31.42 39.82
N THR A 4 -6.26 -31.96 40.07
CA THR A 4 -5.03 -31.71 39.28
C THR A 4 -5.18 -32.09 37.81
N ARG A 5 -5.92 -33.17 37.52
CA ARG A 5 -6.18 -33.62 36.14
C ARG A 5 -7.13 -32.69 35.37
N LYS A 6 -8.09 -32.06 36.05
CA LYS A 6 -9.00 -31.07 35.45
C LYS A 6 -8.26 -29.76 35.14
N GLU A 7 -7.41 -29.33 36.06
CA GLU A 7 -6.59 -28.12 35.94
C GLU A 7 -5.58 -28.23 34.80
N MET A 8 -4.88 -29.36 34.67
CA MET A 8 -4.02 -29.61 33.50
C MET A 8 -4.80 -29.54 32.19
N LYS A 9 -6.00 -30.14 32.12
CA LYS A 9 -6.85 -30.08 30.92
C LYS A 9 -7.29 -28.65 30.57
N LEU A 10 -7.60 -27.84 31.58
CA LEU A 10 -7.96 -26.42 31.40
C LEU A 10 -6.78 -25.61 30.89
N LYS A 11 -5.59 -25.85 31.46
CA LYS A 11 -4.36 -25.17 31.03
C LYS A 11 -4.00 -25.51 29.59
N THR A 12 -3.99 -26.79 29.21
CA THR A 12 -3.74 -27.19 27.81
C THR A 12 -4.75 -26.59 26.84
N ARG A 13 -6.03 -26.49 27.21
CA ARG A 13 -7.04 -25.84 26.36
C ARG A 13 -6.81 -24.34 26.21
N HIS A 14 -6.36 -23.68 27.27
CA HIS A 14 -6.02 -22.26 27.24
C HIS A 14 -4.82 -22.02 26.34
N ASP A 15 -3.74 -22.79 26.52
CA ASP A 15 -2.50 -22.69 25.75
C ASP A 15 -2.78 -22.90 24.25
N VAL A 16 -3.53 -23.96 23.90
CA VAL A 16 -3.94 -24.22 22.49
C VAL A 16 -4.77 -23.07 21.92
N ASN A 17 -5.65 -22.45 22.70
CA ASN A 17 -6.45 -21.32 22.24
C ASN A 17 -5.62 -20.04 22.07
N VAL A 18 -4.62 -19.82 22.92
CA VAL A 18 -3.67 -18.70 22.78
C VAL A 18 -2.83 -18.88 21.52
N ASP A 19 -2.28 -20.07 21.30
CA ASP A 19 -1.48 -20.39 20.10
C ASP A 19 -2.32 -20.28 18.83
N TYR A 20 -3.55 -20.83 18.84
CA TYR A 20 -4.48 -20.71 17.72
C TYR A 20 -4.79 -19.24 17.40
N LYS A 21 -5.03 -18.42 18.43
CA LYS A 21 -5.25 -16.98 18.24
C LYS A 21 -4.02 -16.30 17.64
N ALA A 22 -2.82 -16.57 18.16
CA ALA A 22 -1.58 -16.01 17.65
C ALA A 22 -1.39 -16.32 16.16
N VAL A 23 -1.60 -17.57 15.76
CA VAL A 23 -1.51 -17.99 14.34
C VAL A 23 -2.61 -17.37 13.49
N SER A 24 -3.83 -17.21 14.01
CA SER A 24 -4.94 -16.61 13.26
C SER A 24 -4.76 -15.11 12.99
N PHE A 25 -3.90 -14.42 13.75
CA PHE A 25 -3.57 -13.01 13.52
C PHE A 25 -2.43 -12.81 12.52
N ASP A 26 -1.63 -13.85 12.23
CA ASP A 26 -0.67 -13.80 11.13
C ASP A 26 -1.42 -13.91 9.81
N GLN A 27 -1.59 -12.78 9.11
CA GLN A 27 -2.14 -12.77 7.76
C GLN A 27 -1.32 -13.68 6.83
N ASP A 28 -2.02 -14.48 6.04
CA ASP A 28 -1.41 -15.38 5.07
C ASP A 28 -0.44 -14.60 4.14
N PRO A 29 0.80 -15.07 3.95
CA PRO A 29 1.78 -14.38 3.13
C PRO A 29 1.33 -14.11 1.69
N GLN A 30 0.48 -14.95 1.09
CA GLN A 30 -0.07 -14.69 -0.25
C GLN A 30 -1.11 -13.58 -0.21
N GLU A 31 -1.99 -13.60 0.78
CA GLU A 31 -3.00 -12.54 0.96
C GLU A 31 -2.34 -11.17 1.19
N ARG A 32 -1.27 -11.13 2.01
CA ARG A 32 -0.46 -9.92 2.22
C ARG A 32 0.14 -9.42 0.91
N ARG A 33 0.76 -10.30 0.11
CA ARG A 33 1.33 -9.92 -1.19
C ARG A 33 0.28 -9.36 -2.14
N LYS A 34 -0.87 -10.03 -2.25
CA LYS A 34 -1.99 -9.57 -3.08
C LYS A 34 -2.46 -8.18 -2.67
N MET A 35 -2.65 -7.96 -1.37
CA MET A 35 -3.08 -6.66 -0.84
C MET A 35 -2.03 -5.57 -1.10
N GLN A 36 -0.75 -5.89 -0.96
CA GLN A 36 0.35 -4.98 -1.28
C GLN A 36 0.37 -4.60 -2.76
N SER A 37 0.24 -5.58 -3.67
CA SER A 37 0.19 -5.31 -5.11
C SER A 37 -1.01 -4.43 -5.49
N GLN A 38 -2.19 -4.69 -4.93
CA GLN A 38 -3.37 -3.86 -5.17
C GLN A 38 -3.20 -2.43 -4.63
N THR A 39 -2.61 -2.30 -3.45
CA THR A 39 -2.30 -1.00 -2.84
C THR A 39 -1.32 -0.22 -3.71
N LEU A 40 -0.25 -0.86 -4.15
CA LEU A 40 0.77 -0.25 -4.99
C LEU A 40 0.19 0.21 -6.34
N PHE A 41 -0.65 -0.62 -6.96
CA PHE A 41 -1.38 -0.27 -8.18
C PHE A 41 -2.25 0.97 -7.98
N ALA A 42 -3.02 1.06 -6.88
CA ALA A 42 -3.85 2.21 -6.58
C ALA A 42 -3.01 3.48 -6.32
N VAL A 43 -1.91 3.37 -5.58
CA VAL A 43 -0.97 4.48 -5.35
C VAL A 43 -0.45 5.02 -6.68
N PHE A 44 0.04 4.14 -7.55
CA PHE A 44 0.55 4.56 -8.85
C PHE A 44 -0.51 5.24 -9.71
N GLN A 45 -1.72 4.66 -9.81
CA GLN A 45 -2.81 5.33 -10.52
C GLN A 45 -3.06 6.75 -10.03
N ILE A 46 -3.05 6.98 -8.71
CA ILE A 46 -3.25 8.32 -8.14
C ILE A 46 -2.10 9.25 -8.54
N LEU A 47 -0.85 8.80 -8.40
CA LEU A 47 0.33 9.57 -8.76
C LEU A 47 0.32 9.97 -10.24
N PHE A 48 0.08 9.02 -11.14
CA PHE A 48 0.03 9.31 -12.59
C PHE A 48 -1.17 10.14 -12.98
N ARG A 49 -2.33 9.99 -12.32
CA ARG A 49 -3.48 10.86 -12.54
C ARG A 49 -3.17 12.31 -12.17
N ILE A 50 -2.46 12.54 -11.08
CA ILE A 50 -1.98 13.87 -10.69
C ILE A 50 -1.04 14.42 -11.76
N LEU A 51 -0.04 13.64 -12.20
CA LEU A 51 0.88 14.07 -13.26
C LEU A 51 0.16 14.42 -14.57
N LYS A 52 -0.77 13.56 -15.03
CA LYS A 52 -1.56 13.79 -16.24
C LYS A 52 -2.35 15.10 -16.17
N HIS A 53 -2.99 15.37 -15.04
CA HIS A 53 -3.75 16.61 -14.84
C HIS A 53 -2.86 17.86 -14.89
N ILE A 54 -1.66 17.78 -14.29
CA ILE A 54 -0.67 18.87 -14.33
C ILE A 54 -0.17 19.11 -15.76
N MET A 55 0.05 18.06 -16.54
CA MET A 55 0.50 18.17 -17.93
C MET A 55 -0.59 18.79 -18.83
N GLN A 56 -1.85 18.41 -18.64
CA GLN A 56 -2.98 18.96 -19.39
C GLN A 56 -3.21 20.45 -19.06
N THR A 57 -3.16 20.83 -17.79
CA THR A 57 -3.32 22.22 -17.36
C THR A 57 -2.22 23.14 -17.86
N LYS A 58 -0.98 22.64 -18.03
CA LYS A 58 0.10 23.37 -18.71
C LYS A 58 -0.13 23.57 -20.22
N SER A 59 -0.92 22.70 -20.86
CA SER A 59 -1.21 22.78 -22.29
C SER A 59 -2.32 23.78 -22.62
N GLU A 60 -3.19 24.13 -21.67
CA GLU A 60 -4.36 24.98 -21.90
C GLU A 60 -4.25 26.39 -21.27
N ALA A 61 -3.29 26.63 -20.36
CA ALA A 61 -3.17 27.89 -19.63
C ALA A 61 -1.90 28.68 -19.99
N SER A 62 -2.06 29.96 -20.34
CA SER A 62 -1.00 30.96 -20.41
C SER A 62 -0.20 31.03 -19.08
N PRO A 63 1.10 31.38 -19.10
CA PRO A 63 2.03 31.12 -17.99
C PRO A 63 1.82 32.12 -16.83
N VAL A 64 0.86 31.84 -15.95
CA VAL A 64 0.74 32.56 -14.69
C VAL A 64 1.78 32.03 -13.71
N HIS A 65 2.61 32.97 -13.24
CA HIS A 65 3.87 32.77 -12.55
C HIS A 65 3.72 32.14 -11.15
N GLY A 66 4.73 31.38 -10.76
CA GLY A 66 5.01 31.04 -9.35
C GLY A 66 5.59 29.64 -9.20
N ALA A 67 6.87 29.54 -8.89
CA ALA A 67 7.52 28.31 -8.47
C ALA A 67 6.67 27.64 -7.37
N PHE A 68 6.10 26.47 -7.66
CA PHE A 68 5.23 25.68 -6.77
C PHE A 68 3.84 26.25 -6.42
N GLY A 69 3.32 27.25 -7.14
CA GLY A 69 2.05 27.92 -6.82
C GLY A 69 0.76 27.29 -7.39
N SER A 70 0.84 26.43 -8.42
CA SER A 70 -0.36 25.94 -9.12
C SER A 70 -0.70 24.46 -8.87
N HIS A 71 0.21 23.67 -8.29
CA HIS A 71 0.05 22.22 -8.14
C HIS A 71 0.63 21.71 -6.81
N PRO A 72 -0.07 21.90 -5.68
CA PRO A 72 0.43 21.54 -4.34
C PRO A 72 0.71 20.04 -4.17
N LEU A 73 0.18 19.20 -5.06
CA LEU A 73 0.42 17.76 -5.06
C LEU A 73 1.63 17.32 -5.89
N LEU A 74 2.29 18.22 -6.64
CA LEU A 74 3.39 17.85 -7.53
C LEU A 74 4.60 17.31 -6.75
N ASP A 75 5.07 18.04 -5.75
CA ASP A 75 6.21 17.61 -4.91
C ASP A 75 5.97 16.29 -4.17
N PRO A 76 4.85 16.12 -3.43
CA PRO A 76 4.57 14.83 -2.81
C PRO A 76 4.33 13.73 -3.84
N CYS A 77 3.82 14.05 -5.04
CA CYS A 77 3.67 13.08 -6.13
C CYS A 77 5.02 12.58 -6.63
N LEU A 78 5.94 13.48 -6.99
CA LEU A 78 7.28 13.11 -7.47
C LEU A 78 8.09 12.36 -6.40
N ASN A 79 7.97 12.78 -5.13
CA ASN A 79 8.58 12.07 -4.00
C ASN A 79 8.01 10.65 -3.84
N GLY A 80 6.69 10.49 -3.99
CA GLY A 80 6.04 9.17 -3.96
C GLY A 80 6.53 8.25 -5.08
N ILE A 81 6.63 8.77 -6.31
CA ILE A 81 7.17 8.03 -7.45
C ILE A 81 8.61 7.61 -7.17
N GLY A 82 9.48 8.53 -6.74
CA GLY A 82 10.88 8.21 -6.44
C GLY A 82 11.04 7.13 -5.36
N LYS A 83 10.20 7.18 -4.29
CA LYS A 83 10.23 6.18 -3.21
C LYS A 83 9.87 4.79 -3.67
N PHE A 84 8.88 4.66 -4.56
CA PHE A 84 8.35 3.36 -4.98
C PHE A 84 8.82 2.94 -6.38
N ALA A 85 9.66 3.73 -7.05
CA ALA A 85 10.13 3.46 -8.41
C ALA A 85 10.73 2.06 -8.60
N HIS A 86 11.41 1.55 -7.59
CA HIS A 86 12.01 0.20 -7.61
C HIS A 86 10.98 -0.95 -7.62
N LEU A 87 9.71 -0.66 -7.34
CA LEU A 87 8.60 -1.63 -7.34
C LEU A 87 7.77 -1.55 -8.62
N ILE A 88 8.11 -0.62 -9.51
CA ILE A 88 7.41 -0.40 -10.77
C ILE A 88 8.02 -1.30 -11.84
N ASP A 89 7.19 -2.09 -12.51
CA ASP A 89 7.57 -2.72 -13.76
C ASP A 89 7.62 -1.65 -14.87
N LEU A 90 8.73 -1.57 -15.60
CA LEU A 90 8.95 -0.56 -16.64
C LEU A 90 7.93 -0.72 -17.79
N ASP A 91 7.50 -1.94 -18.07
CA ASP A 91 6.47 -2.22 -19.08
C ASP A 91 5.10 -1.68 -18.65
N PHE A 92 4.79 -1.73 -17.34
CA PHE A 92 3.57 -1.15 -16.78
C PHE A 92 3.54 0.39 -16.85
N MET A 93 4.71 1.05 -16.73
CA MET A 93 4.80 2.52 -16.92
C MET A 93 4.48 2.92 -18.35
N ALA A 94 5.00 2.18 -19.33
CA ALA A 94 4.84 2.47 -20.73
C ALA A 94 3.36 2.39 -21.15
N ASP A 95 2.66 1.32 -20.74
CA ASP A 95 1.22 1.14 -21.00
C ASP A 95 0.35 2.22 -20.35
N LEU A 96 0.76 2.77 -19.20
CA LEU A 96 -0.02 3.77 -18.47
C LEU A 96 0.18 5.19 -19.01
N MET A 97 1.32 5.46 -19.64
CA MET A 97 1.69 6.77 -20.18
C MET A 97 1.34 6.94 -21.68
N SER A 98 0.96 5.86 -22.38
CA SER A 98 0.39 5.91 -23.74
C SER A 98 -1.03 6.46 -23.76
#